data_AF-A0AAN9BPV2-F1
#
_entry.id   AF-A0AAN9BPV2-F1
#
_cell.length_a   1.000
_cell.length_b   1.000
_cell.length_c   1.000
_cell.angle_alpha   90.00
_cell.angle_beta   90.00
_cell.angle_gamma   90.00
#
_symmetry.space_group_name_H-M   'P 1'
#
loop_
_entity.id
_entity.type
_entity.pdbx_description
1 polymer ?
#
loop_
_entity_poly.entity_id
_entity_poly.type
_entity_poly.pdbx_seq_one_letter_code
_entity_poly.pdbx_strand_id
1 'polypeptide(L)'
;MATANNIRQRLQATTNTVVSGQTIRNRLHNFGLRARRPVRGTTLTANHRAARRAWCTQQVRWQRQQWAQVLFTDESRFCLEPADGRIRVWRRRGELFAEGAVLERQRFGGGSVMVWGGISTRLRTPLYHVLGNLTGVRYQNEILQPLVVPALQAIGPRAILQDDNAPPHRSAAVNTFIQQASVNRMLWPANSPDLNPIEHMWDELCRRVQQNHPPPANLGQLLQWLQQEWNGVPRAFIYTLIHSMHQRCVECLAHNRGHTRY
;
A
#
# COMPACT_ATOMS: atom_id res chain seq x y z
N MET A 1 11.30 3.26 -19.56
CA MET A 1 11.57 1.86 -19.13
C MET A 1 12.83 1.33 -19.81
N ALA A 2 13.61 0.48 -19.14
CA ALA A 2 14.86 -0.10 -19.67
C ALA A 2 14.60 -1.47 -20.32
N THR A 3 13.89 -1.51 -21.45
CA THR A 3 13.73 -2.73 -22.25
C THR A 3 14.92 -2.91 -23.18
N ALA A 4 15.19 -4.14 -23.64
CA ALA A 4 16.25 -4.39 -24.62
C ALA A 4 16.09 -3.53 -25.89
N ASN A 5 14.85 -3.26 -26.32
CA ASN A 5 14.57 -2.40 -27.47
C ASN A 5 14.88 -0.92 -27.18
N ASN A 6 14.54 -0.43 -26.00
CA ASN A 6 14.86 0.96 -25.62
C ASN A 6 16.36 1.16 -25.44
N ILE A 7 17.07 0.16 -24.90
CA ILE A 7 18.53 0.18 -24.79
C ILE A 7 19.16 0.17 -26.18
N ARG A 8 18.67 -0.67 -27.09
CA ARG A 8 19.09 -0.68 -28.51
C ARG A 8 18.93 0.69 -29.16
N GLN A 9 17.75 1.30 -29.04
CA GLN A 9 17.45 2.62 -29.61
C GLN A 9 18.35 3.71 -29.04
N ARG A 10 18.57 3.73 -27.72
CA ARG A 10 19.48 4.70 -27.08
C ARG A 10 20.93 4.50 -27.51
N LEU A 11 21.40 3.24 -27.58
CA LEU A 11 22.75 2.94 -28.03
C LEU A 11 22.97 3.40 -29.47
N GLN A 12 22.02 3.11 -30.36
CA GLN A 12 22.06 3.57 -31.74
C GLN A 12 22.08 5.10 -31.82
N ALA A 13 21.22 5.79 -31.06
CA ALA A 13 21.18 7.26 -31.05
C ALA A 13 22.48 7.91 -30.53
N THR A 14 23.16 7.27 -29.57
CA THR A 14 24.38 7.84 -28.96
C THR A 14 25.66 7.48 -29.73
N THR A 15 25.72 6.29 -30.34
CA THR A 15 26.97 5.75 -30.94
C THR A 15 26.88 5.55 -32.45
N ASN A 16 25.73 5.85 -33.05
CA ASN A 16 25.38 5.55 -34.44
C ASN A 16 25.56 4.07 -34.84
N THR A 17 25.72 3.17 -33.86
CA THR A 17 25.97 1.75 -34.10
C THR A 17 24.66 0.97 -34.06
N VAL A 18 24.37 0.25 -35.14
CA VAL A 18 23.18 -0.60 -35.23
C VAL A 18 23.52 -1.98 -34.68
N VAL A 19 22.82 -2.37 -33.62
CA VAL A 19 22.96 -3.72 -33.02
C VAL A 19 21.62 -4.43 -32.98
N SER A 20 21.64 -5.76 -33.09
CA SER A 20 20.43 -6.56 -32.97
C SER A 20 19.90 -6.57 -31.53
N GLY A 21 18.59 -6.76 -31.36
CA GLY A 21 18.00 -6.94 -30.04
C GLY A 21 18.57 -8.18 -29.30
N GLN A 22 18.98 -9.22 -30.04
CA GLN A 22 19.60 -10.41 -29.47
C GLN A 22 20.99 -10.10 -28.92
N THR A 23 21.78 -9.28 -29.62
CA THR A 23 23.09 -8.81 -29.15
C THR A 23 22.96 -8.07 -27.82
N ILE A 24 21.95 -7.18 -27.69
CA ILE A 24 21.66 -6.49 -26.43
C ILE A 24 21.31 -7.50 -25.31
N ARG A 25 20.41 -8.46 -25.57
CA ARG A 25 20.04 -9.47 -24.57
C ARG A 25 21.23 -10.32 -24.12
N ASN A 26 22.06 -10.78 -25.06
CA ASN A 26 23.27 -11.56 -24.75
C ASN A 26 24.22 -10.74 -23.87
N ARG A 27 24.46 -9.47 -24.20
CA ARG A 27 25.29 -8.58 -23.37
C ARG A 27 24.70 -8.40 -21.98
N LEU A 28 23.39 -8.14 -21.86
CA LEU A 28 22.71 -8.03 -20.56
C LEU A 28 22.87 -9.33 -19.74
N HIS A 29 22.72 -10.49 -20.37
CA HIS A 29 22.92 -11.79 -19.71
C HIS A 29 24.36 -12.03 -19.26
N ASN A 30 25.36 -11.61 -20.05
CA ASN A 30 26.76 -11.71 -19.66
C ASN A 30 27.07 -10.87 -18.40
N PHE A 31 26.31 -9.81 -18.15
CA PHE A 31 26.37 -9.02 -16.90
C PHE A 31 25.42 -9.54 -15.80
N GLY A 32 24.87 -10.75 -15.95
CA GLY A 32 23.95 -11.35 -14.98
C GLY A 32 22.54 -10.74 -14.94
N LEU A 33 22.22 -9.80 -15.83
CA LEU A 33 20.91 -9.16 -15.88
C LEU A 33 19.89 -10.08 -16.55
N ARG A 34 18.70 -10.21 -15.95
CA ARG A 34 17.62 -11.05 -16.45
C ARG A 34 16.35 -10.22 -16.61
N ALA A 35 15.57 -10.52 -17.65
CA ALA A 35 14.25 -9.93 -17.82
C ALA A 35 13.34 -10.34 -16.66
N ARG A 36 12.73 -9.35 -16.01
CA ARG A 36 11.76 -9.49 -14.92
C ARG A 36 10.56 -8.60 -15.21
N ARG A 37 9.41 -8.93 -14.62
CA ARG A 37 8.23 -8.06 -14.69
C ARG A 37 8.55 -6.77 -13.93
N PRO A 38 8.23 -5.58 -14.48
CA PRO A 38 8.40 -4.33 -13.76
C PRO A 38 7.44 -4.29 -12.56
N VAL A 39 7.91 -3.73 -11.45
CA VAL A 39 7.06 -3.39 -10.31
C VAL A 39 6.17 -2.21 -10.72
N ARG A 40 4.89 -2.26 -10.36
CA ARG A 40 3.95 -1.14 -10.55
C ARG A 40 4.06 -0.24 -9.32
N GLY A 41 4.14 1.07 -9.52
CA GLY A 41 4.20 2.06 -8.46
C GLY A 41 3.57 3.38 -8.92
N THR A 42 3.28 4.26 -7.96
CA THR A 42 2.72 5.59 -8.22
C THR A 42 3.72 6.49 -8.95
N THR A 43 3.24 7.40 -9.79
CA THR A 43 4.13 8.33 -10.49
C THR A 43 4.71 9.36 -9.52
N LEU A 44 6.04 9.38 -9.37
CA LEU A 44 6.75 10.33 -8.50
C LEU A 44 7.35 11.48 -9.32
N THR A 45 6.79 12.68 -9.15
CA THR A 45 7.33 13.93 -9.68
C THR A 45 8.59 14.36 -8.93
N ALA A 46 9.35 15.32 -9.45
CA ALA A 46 10.51 15.89 -8.75
C ALA A 46 10.13 16.47 -7.38
N ASN A 47 8.97 17.11 -7.29
CA ASN A 47 8.44 17.67 -6.04
C ASN A 47 8.11 16.56 -5.03
N HIS A 48 7.49 15.45 -5.47
CA HIS A 48 7.25 14.30 -4.58
C HIS A 48 8.57 13.75 -4.01
N ARG A 49 9.60 13.60 -4.86
CA ARG A 49 10.92 13.11 -4.44
C ARG A 49 11.62 14.05 -3.46
N ALA A 50 11.49 15.37 -3.66
CA ALA A 50 12.04 16.37 -2.75
C ALA A 50 11.35 16.34 -1.39
N ALA A 51 10.01 16.29 -1.36
CA ALA A 51 9.22 16.19 -0.13
C ALA A 51 9.52 14.89 0.63
N ARG A 52 9.58 13.75 -0.07
CA ARG A 52 9.99 12.46 0.51
C ARG A 52 11.38 12.53 1.13
N ARG A 53 12.36 13.13 0.44
CA ARG A 53 13.71 13.33 1.00
C ARG A 53 13.68 14.16 2.27
N ALA A 54 13.02 15.32 2.24
CA ALA A 54 12.97 16.23 3.37
C ALA A 54 12.35 15.53 4.60
N TRP A 55 11.24 14.84 4.39
CA TRP A 55 10.58 14.06 5.43
C TRP A 55 11.48 12.94 5.96
N CYS A 56 12.00 12.04 5.11
CA CYS A 56 12.84 10.93 5.56
C CYS A 56 14.14 11.41 6.24
N THR A 57 14.71 12.55 5.84
CA THR A 57 15.91 13.12 6.49
C THR A 57 15.64 13.51 7.94
N GLN A 58 14.43 13.99 8.24
CA GLN A 58 14.01 14.29 9.60
C GLN A 58 13.65 12.99 10.35
N GLN A 59 12.86 12.12 9.72
CA GLN A 59 12.29 10.94 10.38
C GLN A 59 13.26 9.77 10.56
N VAL A 60 14.35 9.70 9.80
CA VAL A 60 15.38 8.67 10.02
C VAL A 60 16.02 8.79 11.41
N ARG A 61 15.99 9.99 12.01
CA ARG A 61 16.50 10.25 13.36
C ARG A 61 15.55 9.79 14.46
N TRP A 62 14.30 9.46 14.12
CA TRP A 62 13.31 9.04 15.11
C TRP A 62 13.63 7.67 15.68
N GLN A 63 13.55 7.58 17.00
CA GLN A 63 13.70 6.34 17.74
C GLN A 63 12.40 5.53 17.74
N ARG A 64 12.51 4.25 18.06
CA ARG A 64 11.38 3.31 18.19
C ARG A 64 10.25 3.85 19.08
N GLN A 65 10.60 4.52 20.17
CA GLN A 65 9.64 5.10 21.11
C GLN A 65 8.78 6.23 20.50
N GLN A 66 9.33 6.98 19.55
CA GLN A 66 8.60 8.02 18.83
C GLN A 66 7.64 7.40 17.81
N TRP A 67 8.11 6.41 17.05
CA TRP A 67 7.25 5.63 16.15
C TRP A 67 6.13 4.91 16.88
N ALA A 68 6.36 4.50 18.13
CA ALA A 68 5.35 3.88 18.98
C ALA A 68 4.18 4.81 19.34
N GLN A 69 4.34 6.13 19.18
CA GLN A 69 3.28 7.12 19.39
C GLN A 69 2.44 7.39 18.13
N VAL A 70 2.81 6.84 16.98
CA VAL A 70 2.12 7.12 15.71
C VAL A 70 0.99 6.13 15.50
N LEU A 71 -0.19 6.65 15.20
CA LEU A 71 -1.30 5.90 14.64
C LEU A 71 -1.25 6.05 13.11
N PHE A 72 -0.79 5.01 12.42
CA PHE A 72 -0.80 4.95 10.96
C PHE A 72 -2.19 4.54 10.49
N THR A 73 -2.76 5.29 9.55
CA THR A 73 -4.15 5.09 9.08
C THR A 73 -4.21 5.15 7.57
N ASP A 74 -5.17 4.42 7.00
CA ASP A 74 -5.42 4.40 5.55
C ASP A 74 -6.74 3.72 5.21
N GLU A 75 -7.17 3.88 3.96
CA GLU A 75 -8.24 3.12 3.34
C GLU A 75 -7.71 2.05 2.38
N SER A 76 -8.39 0.90 2.31
CA SER A 76 -8.09 -0.13 1.31
C SER A 76 -9.33 -0.79 0.75
N ARG A 77 -9.24 -1.22 -0.52
CA ARG A 77 -10.32 -1.89 -1.24
C ARG A 77 -10.02 -3.37 -1.40
N PHE A 78 -10.93 -4.21 -0.94
CA PHE A 78 -10.88 -5.66 -1.08
C PHE A 78 -11.98 -6.14 -2.05
N CYS A 79 -11.60 -6.92 -3.06
CA CYS A 79 -12.53 -7.47 -4.04
C CYS A 79 -13.00 -8.87 -3.61
N LEU A 80 -14.26 -9.21 -3.89
CA LEU A 80 -14.82 -10.55 -3.65
C LEU A 80 -14.12 -11.61 -4.50
N GLU A 81 -13.88 -11.30 -5.77
CA GLU A 81 -13.09 -12.10 -6.68
C GLU A 81 -11.78 -11.34 -6.96
N PRO A 82 -10.67 -11.66 -6.26
CA PRO A 82 -9.38 -11.05 -6.55
C PRO A 82 -9.00 -11.34 -8.00
N ALA A 83 -8.53 -10.32 -8.72
CA ALA A 83 -7.95 -10.51 -10.04
C ALA A 83 -6.58 -11.19 -9.92
N ASP A 84 -6.53 -12.48 -9.55
CA ASP A 84 -5.26 -13.20 -9.51
C ASP A 84 -4.85 -13.59 -10.94
N GLY A 85 -3.99 -12.76 -11.53
CA GLY A 85 -3.33 -13.05 -12.80
C GLY A 85 -2.14 -14.01 -12.67
N ARG A 86 -1.92 -14.61 -11.49
CA ARG A 86 -0.84 -15.57 -11.20
C ARG A 86 -1.30 -17.02 -11.22
N ILE A 87 -2.61 -17.29 -11.21
CA ILE A 87 -3.14 -18.65 -11.39
C ILE A 87 -2.61 -19.20 -12.71
N ARG A 88 -1.94 -20.35 -12.63
CA ARG A 88 -1.44 -21.09 -13.79
C ARG A 88 -2.23 -22.38 -13.87
N VAL A 89 -2.81 -22.63 -15.03
CA VAL A 89 -3.40 -23.92 -15.37
C VAL A 89 -2.41 -24.69 -16.24
N TRP A 90 -2.27 -25.98 -15.99
CA TRP A 90 -1.52 -26.89 -16.84
C TRP A 90 -2.48 -27.44 -17.91
N ARG A 91 -2.13 -27.32 -19.20
CA ARG A 91 -2.94 -27.82 -20.33
C ARG A 91 -2.08 -28.10 -21.55
N ARG A 92 -2.54 -28.96 -22.45
CA ARG A 92 -1.84 -29.24 -23.73
C ARG A 92 -2.08 -28.14 -24.76
N ARG A 93 -1.28 -28.13 -25.83
CA ARG A 93 -1.44 -27.21 -26.96
C ARG A 93 -2.77 -27.53 -27.66
N GLY A 94 -3.66 -26.54 -27.76
CA GLY A 94 -5.00 -26.67 -28.34
C GLY A 94 -6.14 -26.73 -27.30
N GLU A 95 -5.84 -27.01 -26.03
CA GLU A 95 -6.84 -27.16 -24.96
C GLU A 95 -7.18 -25.84 -24.25
N LEU A 96 -7.18 -24.71 -24.98
CA LEU A 96 -7.41 -23.38 -24.41
C LEU A 96 -8.74 -23.28 -23.63
N PHE A 97 -9.76 -24.01 -24.06
CA PHE A 97 -11.13 -23.97 -23.54
C PHE A 97 -11.57 -25.26 -22.83
N ALA A 98 -10.63 -26.14 -22.48
CA ALA A 98 -10.97 -27.35 -21.73
C ALA A 98 -11.54 -27.01 -20.33
N GLU A 99 -12.40 -27.88 -19.81
CA GLU A 99 -12.91 -27.79 -18.44
C GLU A 99 -11.72 -27.79 -17.45
N GLY A 100 -11.69 -26.85 -16.51
CA GLY A 100 -10.55 -26.61 -15.61
C GLY A 100 -9.39 -25.80 -16.21
N ALA A 101 -9.37 -25.53 -17.53
CA ALA A 101 -8.43 -24.63 -18.18
C ALA A 101 -8.97 -23.20 -18.40
N VAL A 102 -10.26 -23.00 -18.10
CA VAL A 102 -10.97 -21.72 -18.15
C VAL A 102 -11.31 -21.31 -16.73
N LEU A 103 -10.81 -20.14 -16.31
CA LEU A 103 -11.29 -19.48 -15.11
C LEU A 103 -12.50 -18.64 -15.50
N GLU A 104 -13.70 -19.15 -15.20
CA GLU A 104 -14.92 -18.38 -15.35
C GLU A 104 -14.92 -17.20 -14.36
N ARG A 105 -15.26 -16.02 -14.86
CA ARG A 105 -15.38 -14.80 -14.05
C ARG A 105 -16.72 -14.15 -14.35
N GLN A 106 -17.43 -13.76 -13.30
CA GLN A 106 -18.61 -12.92 -13.44
C GLN A 106 -18.21 -11.60 -14.09
N ARG A 107 -18.95 -11.13 -15.11
CA ARG A 107 -18.80 -9.75 -15.59
C ARG A 107 -19.10 -8.82 -14.41
N PHE A 108 -18.23 -7.84 -14.17
CA PHE A 108 -18.25 -6.88 -13.04
C PHE A 108 -17.64 -7.33 -11.68
N GLY A 109 -16.95 -8.47 -11.62
CA GLY A 109 -15.93 -8.72 -10.59
C GLY A 109 -16.43 -8.83 -9.15
N GLY A 110 -17.63 -9.35 -8.94
CA GLY A 110 -18.18 -9.70 -7.60
C GLY A 110 -18.41 -8.53 -6.62
N GLY A 111 -18.01 -7.31 -6.99
CA GLY A 111 -18.00 -6.14 -6.12
C GLY A 111 -16.76 -6.05 -5.21
N SER A 112 -16.69 -4.95 -4.46
CA SER A 112 -15.59 -4.71 -3.52
C SER A 112 -16.09 -4.03 -2.25
N VAL A 113 -15.43 -4.34 -1.13
CA VAL A 113 -15.59 -3.67 0.15
C VAL A 113 -14.45 -2.65 0.30
N MET A 114 -14.79 -1.40 0.64
CA MET A 114 -13.82 -0.39 1.03
C MET A 114 -13.76 -0.35 2.55
N VAL A 115 -12.57 -0.45 3.15
CA VAL A 115 -12.39 -0.39 4.60
C VAL A 115 -11.43 0.72 4.98
N TRP A 116 -11.57 1.23 6.20
CA TRP A 116 -10.60 2.10 6.87
C TRP A 116 -10.08 1.41 8.13
N GLY A 117 -8.80 1.58 8.42
CA GLY A 117 -8.24 1.12 9.69
C GLY A 117 -7.02 1.92 10.11
N GLY A 118 -6.63 1.72 11.37
CA GLY A 118 -5.44 2.31 11.95
C GLY A 118 -4.65 1.31 12.78
N ILE A 119 -3.32 1.39 12.70
CA ILE A 119 -2.40 0.58 13.50
C ILE A 119 -1.39 1.45 14.25
N SER A 120 -1.09 1.05 15.47
CA SER A 120 0.04 1.55 16.26
C SER A 120 0.70 0.40 17.00
N THR A 121 1.84 0.64 17.64
CA THR A 121 2.50 -0.42 18.44
C THR A 121 1.64 -0.88 19.62
N ARG A 122 0.72 -0.02 20.08
CA ARG A 122 -0.09 -0.23 21.28
C ARG A 122 -1.47 -0.78 20.98
N LEU A 123 -2.03 -0.45 19.82
CA LEU A 123 -3.38 -0.85 19.46
C LEU A 123 -3.56 -0.95 17.95
N ARG A 124 -4.70 -1.51 17.55
CA ARG A 124 -5.30 -1.31 16.23
C ARG A 124 -6.71 -0.78 16.46
N THR A 125 -7.21 0.04 15.54
CA THR A 125 -8.61 0.48 15.58
C THR A 125 -9.52 -0.68 15.21
N PRO A 126 -10.85 -0.57 15.45
CA PRO A 126 -11.81 -1.35 14.67
C PRO A 126 -11.61 -1.12 13.16
N LEU A 127 -11.91 -2.15 12.36
CA LEU A 127 -11.93 -2.03 10.91
C LEU A 127 -13.30 -1.48 10.47
N TYR A 128 -13.31 -0.28 9.91
CA TYR A 128 -14.52 0.43 9.54
C TYR A 128 -14.89 0.17 8.08
N HIS A 129 -16.16 -0.12 7.81
CA HIS A 129 -16.66 -0.29 6.45
C HIS A 129 -17.05 1.06 5.84
N VAL A 130 -16.30 1.51 4.84
CA VAL A 130 -16.56 2.77 4.16
C VAL A 130 -17.63 2.55 3.09
N LEU A 131 -18.84 3.06 3.36
CA LEU A 131 -19.95 3.01 2.42
C LEU A 131 -19.89 4.19 1.45
N GLY A 132 -19.73 3.94 0.14
CA GLY A 132 -19.74 4.99 -0.88
C GLY A 132 -18.59 5.99 -0.75
N ASN A 133 -18.82 7.24 -1.18
CA ASN A 133 -17.78 8.27 -1.19
C ASN A 133 -17.53 8.87 0.20
N LEU A 134 -16.31 8.76 0.69
CA LEU A 134 -15.87 9.33 1.96
C LEU A 134 -15.54 10.82 1.81
N THR A 135 -16.50 11.69 2.11
CA THR A 135 -16.29 13.15 2.09
C THR A 135 -15.55 13.60 3.35
N GLY A 136 -15.03 14.83 3.37
CA GLY A 136 -14.37 15.37 4.57
C GLY A 136 -15.25 15.39 5.82
N VAL A 137 -16.54 15.74 5.68
CA VAL A 137 -17.51 15.73 6.78
C VAL A 137 -17.76 14.31 7.28
N ARG A 138 -17.85 13.33 6.37
CA ARG A 138 -17.99 11.92 6.75
C ARG A 138 -16.72 11.39 7.41
N TYR A 139 -15.55 11.73 6.89
CA TYR A 139 -14.27 11.38 7.51
C TYR A 139 -14.18 11.91 8.94
N GLN A 140 -14.63 13.14 9.18
CA GLN A 140 -14.74 13.70 10.52
C GLN A 140 -15.69 12.88 11.43
N ASN A 141 -16.94 12.69 11.00
CA ASN A 141 -18.01 12.15 11.84
C ASN A 141 -17.95 10.63 12.02
N GLU A 142 -17.48 9.91 11.00
CA GLU A 142 -17.49 8.45 10.95
C GLU A 142 -16.14 7.85 11.34
N ILE A 143 -15.04 8.60 11.22
CA ILE A 143 -13.68 8.10 11.45
C ILE A 143 -12.95 8.90 12.52
N LEU A 144 -12.77 10.22 12.33
CA LEU A 144 -11.91 11.00 13.24
C LEU A 144 -12.47 11.04 14.66
N GLN A 145 -13.74 11.41 14.80
CA GLN A 145 -14.38 11.54 16.09
C GLN A 145 -14.59 10.20 16.81
N PRO A 146 -15.16 9.15 16.18
CA PRO A 146 -15.46 7.91 16.90
C PRO A 146 -14.29 6.93 16.97
N LEU A 147 -13.31 6.98 16.05
CA LEU A 147 -12.23 5.97 15.98
C LEU A 147 -10.86 6.57 16.30
N VAL A 148 -10.50 7.69 15.67
CA VAL A 148 -9.14 8.25 15.81
C VAL A 148 -8.94 8.92 17.15
N VAL A 149 -9.84 9.80 17.59
CA VAL A 149 -9.67 10.54 18.86
C VAL A 149 -9.54 9.57 20.04
N PRO A 150 -10.41 8.55 20.23
CA PRO A 150 -10.25 7.56 21.29
C PRO A 150 -8.95 6.76 21.16
N ALA A 151 -8.54 6.41 19.92
CA ALA A 151 -7.30 5.69 19.69
C ALA A 151 -6.06 6.52 20.09
N LEU A 152 -6.02 7.80 19.75
CA LEU A 152 -4.92 8.69 20.14
C LEU A 152 -4.87 8.87 21.66
N GLN A 153 -6.01 9.03 22.32
CA GLN A 153 -6.09 9.09 23.79
C GLN A 153 -5.55 7.82 24.44
N ALA A 154 -5.87 6.64 23.89
CA ALA A 154 -5.37 5.35 24.38
C ALA A 154 -3.86 5.13 24.10
N ILE A 155 -3.31 5.71 23.02
CA ILE A 155 -1.87 5.67 22.74
C ILE A 155 -1.11 6.55 23.73
N GLY A 156 -1.63 7.75 24.01
CA GLY A 156 -1.13 8.67 25.02
C GLY A 156 -1.05 10.13 24.56
N PRO A 157 -0.63 11.04 25.45
CA PRO A 157 -0.66 12.50 25.21
C PRO A 157 0.29 12.98 24.11
N ARG A 158 1.25 12.15 23.69
CA ARG A 158 2.17 12.43 22.58
C ARG A 158 1.78 11.71 21.30
N ALA A 159 0.58 11.14 21.24
CA ALA A 159 0.11 10.41 20.07
C ALA A 159 0.05 11.31 18.84
N ILE A 160 0.36 10.73 17.69
CA ILE A 160 0.41 11.44 16.41
C ILE A 160 -0.46 10.68 15.42
N LEU A 161 -1.42 11.36 14.81
CA LEU A 161 -2.16 10.83 13.67
C LEU A 161 -1.29 10.92 12.42
N GLN A 162 -1.11 9.80 11.74
CA GLN A 162 -0.70 9.79 10.34
C GLN A 162 -1.91 9.43 9.47
N ASP A 163 -2.25 10.32 8.57
CA ASP A 163 -3.14 10.10 7.42
C ASP A 163 -2.39 10.48 6.14
N ASP A 164 -2.95 10.14 4.98
CA ASP A 164 -2.41 10.59 3.71
C ASP A 164 -2.91 12.03 3.38
N ASN A 165 -2.49 12.57 2.24
CA ASN A 165 -2.93 13.89 1.79
C ASN A 165 -4.15 13.83 0.86
N ALA A 166 -5.01 12.81 0.97
CA ALA A 166 -6.21 12.72 0.15
C ALA A 166 -7.13 13.94 0.36
N PRO A 167 -7.87 14.37 -0.66
CA PRO A 167 -8.72 15.56 -0.58
C PRO A 167 -9.68 15.57 0.63
N PRO A 168 -10.36 14.47 1.02
CA PRO A 168 -11.19 14.44 2.22
C PRO A 168 -10.43 14.79 3.50
N HIS A 169 -9.21 14.26 3.66
CA HIS A 169 -8.34 14.44 4.84
C HIS A 169 -7.79 15.87 4.97
N ARG A 170 -7.87 16.65 3.90
CA ARG A 170 -7.41 18.04 3.83
C ARG A 170 -8.54 19.05 3.66
N SER A 171 -9.79 18.59 3.77
CA SER A 171 -10.97 19.46 3.74
C SER A 171 -11.00 20.47 4.91
N ALA A 172 -11.75 21.57 4.73
CA ALA A 172 -11.91 22.58 5.78
C ALA A 172 -12.50 21.98 7.08
N ALA A 173 -13.53 21.14 6.96
CA ALA A 173 -14.15 20.45 8.09
C ALA A 173 -13.12 19.64 8.91
N VAL A 174 -12.31 18.82 8.22
CA VAL A 174 -11.27 18.00 8.86
C VAL A 174 -10.19 18.86 9.51
N ASN A 175 -9.69 19.90 8.83
CA ASN A 175 -8.65 20.76 9.41
C ASN A 175 -9.16 21.51 10.65
N THR A 176 -10.39 22.02 10.62
CA THR A 176 -11.03 22.66 11.78
C THR A 176 -11.18 21.67 12.93
N PHE A 177 -11.66 20.45 12.65
CA PHE A 177 -11.81 19.42 13.68
C PHE A 177 -10.47 19.03 14.32
N ILE A 178 -9.42 18.79 13.51
CA ILE A 178 -8.08 18.45 14.01
C ILE A 178 -7.54 19.53 14.95
N GLN A 179 -7.76 20.80 14.63
CA GLN A 179 -7.39 21.92 15.50
C GLN A 179 -8.21 21.94 16.80
N GLN A 180 -9.54 21.84 16.71
CA GLN A 180 -10.44 21.88 17.87
C GLN A 180 -10.20 20.70 18.83
N ALA A 181 -9.99 19.50 18.29
CA ALA A 181 -9.70 18.29 19.05
C ALA A 181 -8.24 18.22 19.53
N SER A 182 -7.40 19.23 19.23
CA SER A 182 -5.98 19.26 19.56
C SER A 182 -5.22 18.01 19.10
N VAL A 183 -5.60 17.47 17.93
CA VAL A 183 -4.96 16.28 17.37
C VAL A 183 -3.63 16.67 16.73
N ASN A 184 -2.54 16.07 17.20
CA ASN A 184 -1.25 16.21 16.54
C ASN A 184 -1.23 15.37 15.27
N ARG A 185 -1.21 16.02 14.10
CA ARG A 185 -1.18 15.37 12.79
C ARG A 185 0.21 15.46 12.16
N MET A 186 0.74 14.32 11.75
CA MET A 186 2.03 14.20 11.08
C MET A 186 2.00 14.87 9.70
N LEU A 187 3.05 15.63 9.36
CA LEU A 187 3.30 16.01 7.97
C LEU A 187 3.65 14.75 7.17
N TRP A 188 2.98 14.50 6.06
CA TRP A 188 3.19 13.30 5.26
C TRP A 188 3.59 13.63 3.82
N PRO A 189 4.59 12.97 3.22
CA PRO A 189 4.92 13.18 1.82
C PRO A 189 3.88 12.48 0.91
N ALA A 190 3.28 13.22 -0.02
CA ALA A 190 2.29 12.68 -0.95
C ALA A 190 2.84 11.49 -1.78
N ASN A 191 1.94 10.58 -2.18
CA ASN A 191 2.26 9.38 -2.98
C ASN A 191 3.34 8.47 -2.35
N SER A 192 3.25 8.25 -1.04
CA SER A 192 4.24 7.47 -0.28
C SER A 192 3.65 6.25 0.44
N PRO A 193 2.95 5.34 -0.27
CA PRO A 193 2.40 4.13 0.34
C PRO A 193 3.50 3.25 0.93
N ASP A 194 4.66 3.19 0.29
CA ASP A 194 5.83 2.42 0.76
C ASP A 194 6.41 2.90 2.10
N LEU A 195 6.08 4.14 2.50
CA LEU A 195 6.42 4.67 3.83
C LEU A 195 5.32 4.39 4.86
N ASN A 196 4.11 4.00 4.45
CA ASN A 196 3.00 3.71 5.35
C ASN A 196 2.99 2.20 5.71
N PRO A 197 3.31 1.81 6.95
CA PRO A 197 3.38 0.40 7.34
C PRO A 197 2.03 -0.31 7.26
N ILE A 198 0.90 0.40 7.25
CA ILE A 198 -0.43 -0.21 7.14
C ILE A 198 -0.67 -0.86 5.76
N GLU A 199 0.07 -0.49 4.73
CA GLU A 199 -0.02 -1.14 3.42
C GLU A 199 0.35 -2.63 3.51
N HIS A 200 1.38 -2.95 4.29
CA HIS A 200 1.74 -4.35 4.57
C HIS A 200 0.73 -5.04 5.48
N MET A 201 -0.01 -4.28 6.30
CA MET A 201 -1.12 -4.82 7.08
C MET A 201 -2.29 -5.22 6.15
N TRP A 202 -2.55 -4.44 5.09
CA TRP A 202 -3.53 -4.80 4.06
C TRP A 202 -3.14 -6.06 3.29
N ASP A 203 -1.87 -6.21 2.93
CA ASP A 203 -1.36 -7.42 2.28
C ASP A 203 -1.54 -8.67 3.16
N GLU A 204 -1.20 -8.58 4.46
CA GLU A 204 -1.40 -9.68 5.41
C GLU A 204 -2.89 -10.00 5.61
N LEU A 205 -3.73 -8.97 5.69
CA LEU A 205 -5.17 -9.14 5.80
C LEU A 205 -5.75 -9.85 4.57
N CYS A 206 -5.32 -9.45 3.37
CA CYS A 206 -5.70 -10.08 2.11
C CYS A 206 -5.30 -11.56 2.09
N ARG A 207 -4.05 -11.86 2.48
CA ARG A 207 -3.52 -13.23 2.54
C ARG A 207 -4.31 -14.11 3.51
N ARG A 208 -4.69 -13.58 4.67
CA ARG A 208 -5.49 -14.30 5.67
C ARG A 208 -6.89 -14.60 5.17
N VAL A 209 -7.59 -13.61 4.62
CA VAL A 209 -8.94 -13.82 4.07
C VAL A 209 -8.93 -14.83 2.92
N GLN A 210 -7.89 -14.85 2.08
CA GLN A 210 -7.72 -15.86 1.03
C GLN A 210 -7.50 -17.29 1.56
N GLN A 211 -7.06 -17.43 2.81
CA GLN A 211 -6.86 -18.73 3.47
C GLN A 211 -8.10 -19.20 4.24
N ASN A 212 -9.15 -18.38 4.33
CA ASN A 212 -10.38 -18.77 5.01
C ASN A 212 -11.15 -19.80 4.19
N HIS A 213 -11.71 -20.78 4.90
CA HIS A 213 -12.51 -21.84 4.32
C HIS A 213 -13.88 -21.92 5.04
N PRO A 214 -15.00 -21.85 4.30
CA PRO A 214 -15.09 -21.58 2.86
C PRO A 214 -14.70 -20.13 2.51
N PRO A 215 -14.30 -19.85 1.24
CA PRO A 215 -14.04 -18.48 0.79
C PRO A 215 -15.32 -17.63 0.88
N PRO A 216 -15.21 -16.29 0.97
CA PRO A 216 -16.38 -15.41 1.00
C PRO A 216 -17.23 -15.57 -0.27
N ALA A 217 -18.52 -15.87 -0.10
CA ALA A 217 -19.46 -16.01 -1.21
C ALA A 217 -20.15 -14.69 -1.59
N ASN A 218 -20.10 -13.67 -0.73
CA ASN A 218 -20.69 -12.35 -0.98
C ASN A 218 -19.95 -11.25 -0.19
N LEU A 219 -20.28 -9.98 -0.48
CA LEU A 219 -19.63 -8.82 0.15
C LEU A 219 -19.83 -8.76 1.67
N GLY A 220 -20.96 -9.25 2.20
CA GLY A 220 -21.20 -9.30 3.64
C GLY A 220 -20.26 -10.28 4.33
N GLN A 221 -20.12 -11.49 3.78
CA GLN A 221 -19.16 -12.48 4.26
C GLN A 221 -17.71 -12.00 4.10
N LEU A 222 -17.39 -11.32 2.99
CA LEU A 222 -16.06 -10.71 2.81
C LEU A 222 -15.76 -9.70 3.92
N LEU A 223 -16.69 -8.80 4.22
CA LEU A 223 -16.51 -7.83 5.31
C LEU A 223 -16.36 -8.52 6.67
N GLN A 224 -17.16 -9.54 6.95
CA GLN A 224 -17.06 -10.32 8.20
C GLN A 224 -15.69 -10.96 8.34
N TRP A 225 -15.19 -11.63 7.29
CA TRP A 225 -13.85 -12.21 7.29
C TRP A 225 -12.75 -11.16 7.44
N LEU A 226 -12.87 -10.01 6.79
CA LEU A 226 -11.93 -8.90 6.94
C LEU A 226 -11.89 -8.40 8.39
N GLN A 227 -13.03 -8.22 9.03
CA GLN A 227 -13.10 -7.78 10.42
C GLN A 227 -12.55 -8.83 11.39
N GLN A 228 -12.87 -10.11 11.16
CA GLN A 228 -12.34 -11.22 11.96
C GLN A 228 -10.82 -11.32 11.83
N GLU A 229 -10.29 -11.34 10.61
CA GLU A 229 -8.85 -11.48 10.38
C GLU A 229 -8.06 -10.25 10.82
N TRP A 230 -8.61 -9.05 10.65
CA TRP A 230 -8.02 -7.82 11.21
C TRP A 230 -7.82 -7.92 12.72
N ASN A 231 -8.83 -8.46 13.41
CA ASN A 231 -8.76 -8.77 14.84
C ASN A 231 -7.89 -9.99 15.16
N GLY A 232 -7.69 -10.89 14.21
CA GLY A 232 -6.82 -12.06 14.34
C GLY A 232 -5.33 -11.77 14.14
N VAL A 233 -4.96 -10.65 13.51
CA VAL A 233 -3.55 -10.33 13.25
C VAL A 233 -2.78 -10.19 14.58
N PRO A 234 -1.67 -10.92 14.78
CA PRO A 234 -0.87 -10.82 16.00
C PRO A 234 -0.27 -9.42 16.18
N ARG A 235 -0.29 -8.92 17.42
CA ARG A 235 0.35 -7.65 17.77
C ARG A 235 1.85 -7.60 17.43
N ALA A 236 2.54 -8.74 17.51
CA ALA A 236 3.96 -8.87 17.15
C ALA A 236 4.22 -8.55 15.67
N PHE A 237 3.25 -8.84 14.79
CA PHE A 237 3.34 -8.48 13.37
C PHE A 237 3.28 -6.96 13.20
N ILE A 238 2.29 -6.30 13.81
CA ILE A 238 2.15 -4.83 13.81
C ILE A 238 3.40 -4.16 14.37
N TYR A 239 3.95 -4.68 15.47
CA TYR A 239 5.20 -4.20 16.05
C TYR A 239 6.34 -4.27 15.03
N THR A 240 6.50 -5.39 14.32
CA THR A 240 7.53 -5.54 13.29
C THR A 240 7.37 -4.53 12.15
N LEU A 241 6.14 -4.29 11.71
CA LEU A 241 5.85 -3.29 10.67
C LEU A 241 6.26 -1.88 11.11
N ILE A 242 5.88 -1.45 12.31
CA ILE A 242 6.20 -0.10 12.79
C ILE A 242 7.70 0.04 13.09
N HIS A 243 8.34 -1.02 13.59
CA HIS A 243 9.79 -1.00 13.82
C HIS A 243 10.62 -1.00 12.52
N SER A 244 10.00 -1.30 11.37
CA SER A 244 10.63 -1.15 10.06
C SER A 244 10.73 0.30 9.58
N MET A 245 10.07 1.27 10.24
CA MET A 245 10.00 2.67 9.78
C MET A 245 11.35 3.34 9.58
N HIS A 246 12.32 3.07 10.46
CA HIS A 246 13.69 3.58 10.29
C HIS A 246 14.29 3.07 8.97
N GLN A 247 14.18 1.77 8.71
CA GLN A 247 14.70 1.15 7.49
C GLN A 247 13.97 1.64 6.24
N ARG A 248 12.64 1.84 6.29
CA ARG A 248 11.86 2.46 5.20
C ARG A 248 12.40 3.85 4.86
N CYS A 249 12.72 4.67 5.87
CA CYS A 249 13.31 5.99 5.67
C CYS A 249 14.72 5.91 5.06
N VAL A 250 15.58 5.01 5.55
CA VAL A 250 16.93 4.79 5.00
C VAL A 250 16.86 4.38 3.54
N GLU A 251 15.98 3.44 3.19
CA GLU A 251 15.83 2.98 1.81
C GLU A 251 15.28 4.07 0.88
N CYS A 252 14.35 4.90 1.36
CA CYS A 252 13.86 6.04 0.59
C CYS A 252 15.00 7.02 0.27
N LEU A 253 15.89 7.29 1.23
CA LEU A 253 17.06 8.14 1.02
C LEU A 253 18.07 7.50 0.05
N ALA A 254 18.27 6.17 0.12
CA ALA A 254 19.21 5.44 -0.72
C ALA A 254 18.76 5.28 -2.19
N HIS A 255 17.46 5.01 -2.45
CA HIS A 255 16.94 4.70 -3.80
C HIS A 255 16.61 5.93 -4.64
N ASN A 256 17.46 6.95 -4.59
CA ASN A 256 17.27 8.24 -5.26
C ASN A 256 15.84 8.80 -5.02
N ARG A 257 15.31 8.61 -3.80
CA ARG A 257 14.03 9.17 -3.36
C ARG A 257 12.82 8.58 -4.12
N GLY A 258 13.01 7.44 -4.79
CA GLY A 258 12.00 6.69 -5.52
C GLY A 258 11.20 5.72 -4.65
N HIS A 259 10.60 4.71 -5.27
CA HIS A 259 9.95 3.61 -4.56
C HIS A 259 10.99 2.80 -3.78
N THR A 260 10.64 2.39 -2.57
CA THR A 260 11.40 1.42 -1.80
C THR A 260 10.89 0.00 -2.06
N ARG A 261 11.48 -1.02 -1.39
CA ARG A 261 11.00 -2.41 -1.49
C ARG A 261 9.73 -2.68 -0.68
N TYR A 262 9.34 -1.69 0.12
CA TYR A 262 8.22 -1.73 1.06
C TYR A 262 6.95 -1.13 0.45
#